data_AF-A0A3L7JAW5-F1
#
_entry.id   AF-A0A3L7JAW5-F1
#
_cell.length_a   1.000
_cell.length_b   1.000
_cell.length_c   1.000
_cell.angle_alpha   90.00
_cell.angle_beta   90.00
_cell.angle_gamma   90.00
#
_symmetry.space_group_name_H-M   'P 1'
#
loop_
_entity.id
_entity.type
_entity.pdbx_description
1 polymer ?
#
loop_
_entity_poly.entity_id
_entity_poly.type
_entity_poly.pdbx_seq_one_letter_code
_entity_poly.pdbx_strand_id
1 'polypeptide(L)'
;MQDTTSDIESRILEEMRLCASESHDEAWAEGRIAGIDVEILAETAIATALSALQSEAGEQAAADMLSRMQDRLTAGEFDPSLRHH
;
A
#
# COMPACT_ATOMS: atom_id res chain seq x y z
N MET A 1 -33.17 -0.24 -0.36
CA MET A 1 -32.48 1.00 -0.78
C MET A 1 -31.14 1.22 -0.08
N GLN A 2 -30.79 0.50 1.01
CA GLN A 2 -29.48 0.61 1.67
C GLN A 2 -28.36 -0.20 0.98
N ASP A 3 -28.67 -1.34 0.34
CA ASP A 3 -27.69 -2.14 -0.41
C ASP A 3 -27.01 -1.35 -1.54
N THR A 4 -27.77 -0.61 -2.33
CA THR A 4 -27.22 0.10 -3.50
C THR A 4 -26.21 1.18 -3.11
N THR A 5 -26.38 1.85 -1.96
CA THR A 5 -25.41 2.87 -1.50
C THR A 5 -24.15 2.22 -0.94
N SER A 6 -24.28 1.15 -0.16
CA SER A 6 -23.13 0.39 0.36
C SER A 6 -22.31 -0.25 -0.76
N ASP A 7 -22.96 -0.74 -1.82
CA ASP A 7 -22.32 -1.30 -3.01
C ASP A 7 -21.58 -0.23 -3.83
N ILE A 8 -22.09 1.00 -3.85
CA ILE A 8 -21.41 2.12 -4.50
C ILE A 8 -20.18 2.54 -3.68
N GLU A 9 -20.31 2.64 -2.35
CA GLU A 9 -19.18 2.98 -1.46
C GLU A 9 -18.04 1.95 -1.52
N SER A 10 -18.38 0.66 -1.53
CA SER A 10 -17.38 -0.41 -1.64
C SER A 10 -16.62 -0.34 -2.96
N ARG A 11 -17.32 -0.10 -4.06
CA ARG A 11 -16.71 0.11 -5.38
C ARG A 11 -15.83 1.34 -5.42
N ILE A 12 -16.26 2.46 -4.81
CA ILE A 12 -15.42 3.66 -4.72
C ILE A 12 -14.12 3.36 -3.96
N LEU A 13 -14.20 2.65 -2.84
CA LEU A 13 -13.02 2.25 -2.07
C LEU A 13 -12.09 1.32 -2.86
N GLU A 14 -12.63 0.43 -3.67
CA GLU A 14 -11.85 -0.43 -4.57
C GLU A 14 -11.14 0.37 -5.65
N GLU A 15 -11.84 1.26 -6.34
CA GLU A 15 -11.26 2.16 -7.35
C GLU A 15 -10.16 3.06 -6.76
N MET A 16 -10.36 3.59 -5.56
CA MET A 16 -9.33 4.37 -4.86
C MET A 16 -8.07 3.54 -4.57
N ARG A 17 -8.24 2.26 -4.19
CA ARG A 17 -7.10 1.36 -3.97
C ARG A 17 -6.37 1.04 -5.28
N LEU A 18 -7.10 0.82 -6.37
CA LEU A 18 -6.53 0.58 -7.69
C LEU A 18 -5.72 1.79 -8.16
N CYS A 19 -6.31 2.98 -8.12
CA CYS A 19 -5.64 4.23 -8.50
C CYS A 19 -4.39 4.49 -7.64
N ALA A 20 -4.45 4.24 -6.33
CA ALA A 20 -3.27 4.35 -5.46
C ALA A 20 -2.17 3.36 -5.85
N SER A 21 -2.53 2.11 -6.17
CA SER A 21 -1.56 1.10 -6.62
C SER A 21 -0.88 1.52 -7.93
N GLU A 22 -1.66 1.96 -8.92
CA GLU A 22 -1.13 2.41 -10.21
C GLU A 22 -0.15 3.59 -10.04
N SER A 23 -0.51 4.57 -9.20
CA SER A 23 0.37 5.69 -8.89
C SER A 23 1.68 5.26 -8.23
N HIS A 24 1.64 4.28 -7.32
CA HIS A 24 2.84 3.75 -6.69
C HIS A 24 3.70 2.92 -7.65
N ASP A 25 3.07 2.15 -8.55
CA ASP A 25 3.78 1.35 -9.55
C ASP A 25 4.53 2.26 -10.55
N GLU A 26 3.94 3.38 -10.96
CA GLU A 26 4.59 4.38 -11.81
C GLU A 26 5.79 5.02 -11.10
N ALA A 27 5.61 5.52 -9.87
CA ALA A 27 6.70 6.07 -9.06
C ALA A 27 7.84 5.05 -8.84
N TRP A 28 7.48 3.77 -8.69
CA TRP A 28 8.45 2.69 -8.54
C TRP A 28 9.24 2.45 -9.84
N ALA A 29 8.55 2.43 -10.98
CA ALA A 29 9.17 2.26 -12.29
C ALA A 29 10.13 3.42 -12.61
N GLU A 30 9.74 4.65 -12.31
CA GLU A 30 10.58 5.84 -12.49
C GLU A 30 11.86 5.77 -11.66
N GLY A 31 11.74 5.42 -10.36
CA GLY A 31 12.90 5.28 -9.49
C GLY A 31 13.89 4.22 -9.98
N ARG A 32 13.36 3.10 -10.50
CA ARG A 32 14.16 2.04 -11.12
C ARG A 32 14.86 2.51 -12.40
N ILE A 33 14.19 3.27 -13.26
CA ILE A 33 14.78 3.85 -14.48
C ILE A 33 15.90 4.84 -14.13
N ALA A 34 15.73 5.61 -13.05
CA ALA A 34 16.75 6.53 -12.55
C ALA A 34 17.98 5.83 -11.93
N GLY A 35 17.95 4.50 -11.80
CA GLY A 35 19.04 3.70 -11.23
C GLY A 35 19.13 3.75 -9.70
N ILE A 36 18.02 4.10 -9.02
CA ILE A 36 17.95 4.06 -7.55
C ILE A 36 17.90 2.59 -7.10
N ASP A 37 18.68 2.28 -6.07
CA ASP A 37 18.70 0.95 -5.47
C ASP A 37 17.33 0.58 -4.90
N VAL A 38 16.93 -0.69 -5.06
CA VAL A 38 15.60 -1.16 -4.66
C VAL A 38 15.38 -1.10 -3.15
N GLU A 39 16.42 -1.33 -2.34
CA GLU A 39 16.32 -1.25 -0.89
C GLU A 39 16.11 0.20 -0.45
N ILE A 40 16.84 1.14 -1.07
CA ILE A 40 16.66 2.58 -0.84
C ILE A 40 15.25 3.03 -1.25
N LEU A 41 14.78 2.59 -2.41
CA LEU A 41 13.44 2.94 -2.90
C LEU A 41 12.34 2.39 -1.97
N ALA A 42 12.49 1.16 -1.49
CA ALA A 42 11.56 0.55 -0.54
C ALA A 42 11.54 1.27 0.81
N GLU A 43 12.71 1.52 1.40
CA GLU A 43 12.83 2.20 2.69
C GLU A 43 12.23 3.61 2.63
N THR A 44 12.54 4.37 1.58
CA THR A 44 12.03 5.73 1.41
C THR A 44 10.50 5.74 1.22
N ALA A 45 9.95 4.83 0.40
CA ALA A 45 8.50 4.72 0.22
C ALA A 45 7.77 4.41 1.54
N ILE A 46 8.29 3.46 2.33
CA ILE A 46 7.71 3.10 3.64
C ILE A 46 7.81 4.28 4.61
N ALA A 47 8.98 4.93 4.71
CA ALA A 47 9.17 6.08 5.59
C ALA A 47 8.22 7.24 5.24
N THR A 48 8.05 7.53 3.94
CA THR A 48 7.11 8.55 3.47
C THR A 48 5.66 8.19 3.82
N ALA A 49 5.23 6.95 3.56
CA ALA A 49 3.88 6.49 3.86
C ALA A 49 3.57 6.57 5.37
N LEU A 50 4.50 6.13 6.22
CA LEU A 50 4.34 6.18 7.67
C LEU A 50 4.32 7.61 8.20
N SER A 51 5.17 8.49 7.67
CA SER A 51 5.20 9.91 8.06
C SER A 51 3.88 10.61 7.72
N ALA A 52 3.32 10.35 6.53
CA ALA A 52 2.03 10.88 6.13
C ALA A 52 0.91 10.33 7.01
N LEU A 53 0.86 9.01 7.21
CA LEU A 53 -0.16 8.36 8.04
C LEU A 53 -0.11 8.84 9.49
N GLN A 54 1.07 8.99 10.07
CA GLN A 54 1.23 9.53 11.42
C GLN A 54 0.74 10.97 11.51
N SER A 55 1.02 11.80 10.50
CA SER A 55 0.57 13.20 10.47
C SER A 55 -0.96 13.32 10.35
N GLU A 56 -1.61 12.44 9.59
CA GLU A 56 -3.04 12.53 9.30
C GLU A 56 -3.92 11.76 10.29
N ALA A 57 -3.46 10.60 10.77
CA ALA A 57 -4.23 9.67 11.59
C ALA A 57 -3.59 9.32 12.94
N GLY A 58 -2.40 9.86 13.23
CA GLY A 58 -1.69 9.67 14.48
C GLY A 58 -0.79 8.43 14.55
N GLU A 59 0.03 8.37 15.59
CA GLU A 59 1.04 7.34 15.80
C GLU A 59 0.44 5.92 15.90
N GLN A 60 -0.69 5.78 16.59
CA GLN A 60 -1.33 4.47 16.75
C GLN A 60 -1.77 3.88 15.40
N ALA A 61 -2.30 4.71 14.49
CA ALA A 61 -2.70 4.25 13.17
C ALA A 61 -1.50 3.76 12.33
N ALA A 62 -0.35 4.43 12.45
CA ALA A 62 0.89 4.02 11.82
C ALA A 62 1.44 2.70 12.42
N ALA A 63 1.40 2.55 13.75
CA ALA A 63 1.79 1.32 14.44
C ALA A 63 0.91 0.12 14.04
N ASP A 64 -0.41 0.33 13.99
CA ASP A 64 -1.35 -0.71 13.57
C ASP A 64 -1.13 -1.12 12.10
N MET A 65 -0.77 -0.17 11.23
CA MET A 65 -0.41 -0.46 9.83
C MET A 65 0.84 -1.34 9.74
N LEU A 66 1.88 -1.02 10.51
CA LEU A 66 3.10 -1.83 10.57
C LEU A 66 2.82 -3.25 11.06
N SER A 67 2.03 -3.39 12.13
CA SER A 67 1.63 -4.71 12.64
C SER A 67 0.93 -5.52 11.55
N ARG A 68 -0.05 -4.93 10.86
CA ARG A 68 -0.77 -5.62 9.77
C ARG A 68 0.17 -6.01 8.63
N MET A 69 1.11 -5.16 8.22
CA MET A 69 2.04 -5.49 7.15
C MET A 69 3.00 -6.62 7.55
N GLN A 70 3.43 -6.65 8.81
CA GLN A 70 4.25 -7.74 9.35
C GLN A 70 3.50 -9.07 9.35
N ASP A 71 2.23 -9.08 9.74
CA ASP A 71 1.38 -10.28 9.70
C ASP A 71 1.27 -10.82 8.28
N ARG A 72 0.97 -9.96 7.30
CA ARG A 72 0.87 -10.31 5.87
C ARG A 72 2.19 -10.87 5.32
N LEU A 73 3.32 -10.26 5.71
CA LEU A 73 4.64 -10.73 5.32
C LEU A 73 4.92 -12.13 5.87
N THR A 74 4.62 -12.36 7.15
CA THR A 74 4.83 -13.65 7.81
C THR A 74 3.89 -14.73 7.25
N ALA A 75 2.69 -14.34 6.80
CA ALA A 75 1.75 -15.21 6.10
C ALA A 75 2.19 -15.54 4.65
N GLY A 76 3.24 -14.91 4.13
CA GLY A 76 3.74 -15.14 2.78
C GLY A 76 2.96 -14.42 1.68
N GLU A 77 2.12 -13.43 2.00
CA GLU A 77 1.28 -12.74 0.99
C GLU A 77 2.08 -12.01 -0.09
N PHE A 78 3.34 -11.68 0.19
CA PHE A 78 4.24 -11.00 -0.75
C PHE A 78 5.18 -11.97 -1.48
N ASP A 79 5.11 -13.28 -1.20
CA ASP A 79 5.92 -14.27 -1.89
C ASP A 79 5.42 -14.43 -3.34
N PRO A 80 6.24 -14.10 -4.35
CA PRO A 80 5.84 -14.22 -5.75
C PRO A 80 5.56 -15.67 -6.16
N SER A 81 6.10 -16.68 -5.45
CA SER A 81 5.85 -18.10 -5.73
C SER A 81 4.48 -18.59 -5.25
N LEU A 82 3.86 -17.88 -4.31
CA LEU A 82 2.51 -18.19 -3.79
C LEU A 82 1.40 -17.48 -4.58
N ARG A 83 1.75 -16.58 -5.50
CA ARG A 83 0.80 -16.00 -6.47
C ARG A 83 0.50 -17.03 -7.56
N HIS A 84 -0.36 -18.00 -7.24
CA HIS A 84 -0.95 -18.87 -8.26
C HIS A 84 -1.82 -18.02 -9.20
N HIS A 85 -1.38 -17.91 -10.46
CA HIS A 85 -2.16 -17.40 -11.58
C HIS A 85 -3.29 -18.35 -11.97
#